data_AF-A0A931CY45-F1
#
_entry.id   AF-A0A931CY45-F1
#
_cell.length_a   1.000
_cell.length_b   1.000
_cell.length_c   1.000
_cell.angle_alpha   90.00
_cell.angle_beta   90.00
_cell.angle_gamma   90.00
#
_symmetry.space_group_name_H-M   'P 1'
#
loop_
_entity.id
_entity.type
_entity.pdbx_description
1 polymer ?
#
loop_
_entity_poly.entity_id
_entity_poly.type
_entity_poly.pdbx_seq_one_letter_code
_entity_poly.pdbx_strand_id
1 'polypeptide(L)'
;KYLDTSEVKKMAEATGLSLSIHDTGNTALPDDVKTAATLISDKTPVVTIPRNTDIISGYMLQNDIQQNPGLILKADVKRKIFNQGMNTWFYFNIAVVFIGLVFIMATMYLMETSVLSPLLKLINAISAIGGNDHVSKRLPVSGKDELGELETSINGMLDRIQTAHNEIRTLEGLIPICSYCKNIRDDEGFWQKVDEFIHHHTHARFSHSICPECAKKYFPELDLYNQEEDMASPE
;
A
#
# COMPACT_ATOMS: atom_id res chain seq x y z
N LYS A 1 32.96 61.56 39.29
CA LYS A 1 33.11 61.27 37.84
C LYS A 1 31.71 61.42 37.24
N TYR A 2 31.50 62.42 36.39
CA TYR A 2 30.19 62.67 35.78
C TYR A 2 29.99 61.73 34.59
N LEU A 3 28.76 61.27 34.36
CA LEU A 3 28.42 60.48 33.18
C LEU A 3 28.33 61.44 31.98
N ASP A 4 29.45 61.63 31.28
CA ASP A 4 29.53 62.50 30.11
C ASP A 4 29.51 61.69 28.79
N THR A 5 29.49 62.40 27.66
CA THR A 5 29.50 61.79 26.32
C THR A 5 30.78 60.98 26.05
N SER A 6 31.88 61.27 26.74
CA SER A 6 33.16 60.55 26.61
C SER A 6 33.13 59.20 27.32
N GLU A 7 32.60 59.15 28.54
CA GLU A 7 32.43 57.89 29.28
C GLU A 7 31.40 56.98 28.61
N VAL A 8 30.32 57.53 28.02
CA VAL A 8 29.36 56.70 27.27
C VAL A 8 29.94 56.20 25.95
N LYS A 9 30.83 56.94 25.31
CA LYS A 9 31.58 56.41 24.16
C LYS A 9 32.50 55.25 24.55
N LYS A 10 33.19 55.34 25.70
CA LYS A 10 33.99 54.21 26.24
C LYS A 10 33.12 53.00 26.56
N MET A 11 31.93 53.21 27.13
CA MET A 11 30.98 52.13 27.38
C MET A 11 30.45 51.52 26.07
N ALA A 12 30.18 52.33 25.05
CA ALA A 12 29.75 51.87 23.74
C ALA A 12 30.82 50.99 23.07
N GLU A 13 32.09 51.40 23.16
CA GLU A 13 33.23 50.63 22.68
C GLU A 13 33.44 49.33 23.47
N ALA A 14 33.31 49.36 24.80
CA ALA A 14 33.46 48.18 25.65
C ALA A 14 32.34 47.14 25.48
N THR A 15 31.10 47.59 25.23
CA THR A 15 29.93 46.73 25.08
C THR A 15 29.63 46.35 23.63
N GLY A 16 30.22 47.04 22.66
CA GLY A 16 29.91 46.89 21.24
C GLY A 16 28.51 47.38 20.86
N LEU A 17 27.85 48.16 21.72
CA LEU A 17 26.51 48.69 21.53
C LEU A 17 26.54 50.16 21.13
N SER A 18 25.55 50.59 20.36
CA SER A 18 25.35 52.02 20.10
C SER A 18 24.60 52.63 21.28
N LEU A 19 25.32 53.34 22.16
CA LEU A 19 24.77 54.01 23.33
C LEU A 19 24.55 55.50 23.07
N SER A 20 23.42 56.04 23.52
CA SER A 20 23.16 57.48 23.57
C SER A 20 22.54 57.87 24.91
N ILE A 21 22.73 59.13 25.31
CA ILE A 21 22.20 59.66 26.56
C ILE A 21 21.26 60.82 26.23
N HIS A 22 20.12 60.86 26.92
CA HIS A 22 19.16 61.95 26.80
C HIS A 22 18.81 62.47 28.19
N ASP A 23 18.85 63.79 28.35
CA ASP A 23 18.43 64.47 29.58
C ASP A 23 16.90 64.48 29.68
N THR A 24 16.36 64.12 30.85
CA THR A 24 14.92 64.08 31.12
C THR A 24 14.29 65.48 31.14
N GLY A 25 15.07 66.53 31.39
CA GLY A 25 14.62 67.93 31.43
C GLY A 25 14.61 68.63 30.07
N ASN A 26 15.12 68.00 29.00
CA ASN A 26 15.18 68.61 27.68
C ASN A 26 13.86 68.41 26.90
N THR A 27 13.28 69.49 26.39
CA THR A 27 11.98 69.47 25.68
C THR A 27 12.05 68.84 24.27
N ALA A 28 13.26 68.66 23.72
CA ALA A 28 13.50 68.09 22.39
C ALA A 28 13.89 66.59 22.42
N LEU A 29 13.15 65.77 23.17
CA LEU A 29 13.36 64.32 23.20
C LEU A 29 12.82 63.63 21.93
N PRO A 30 13.55 62.66 21.34
CA PRO A 30 13.03 61.78 20.31
C PRO A 30 11.77 61.01 20.77
N ASP A 31 10.82 60.74 19.87
CA ASP A 31 9.50 60.18 20.23
C ASP A 31 9.56 58.77 20.85
N ASP A 32 10.56 57.99 20.47
CA ASP A 32 10.87 56.69 21.06
C ASP A 32 11.36 56.82 22.51
N VAL A 33 12.15 57.84 22.82
CA VAL A 33 12.61 58.16 24.18
C VAL A 33 11.47 58.69 25.04
N LYS A 34 10.56 59.52 24.48
CA LYS A 34 9.37 59.99 25.20
C LYS A 34 8.45 58.84 25.59
N THR A 35 8.22 57.91 24.65
CA THR A 35 7.38 56.73 24.88
C THR A 35 8.03 55.79 25.89
N ALA A 36 9.35 55.63 25.85
CA ALA A 36 10.06 54.87 26.88
C ALA A 36 9.96 55.54 28.25
N ALA A 37 10.10 56.87 28.33
CA ALA A 37 10.03 57.63 29.58
C ALA A 37 8.70 57.48 30.32
N THR A 38 7.58 57.31 29.60
CA THR A 38 6.27 57.05 30.22
C THR A 38 6.06 55.61 30.66
N LEU A 39 6.80 54.66 30.08
CA LEU A 39 6.74 53.23 30.38
C LEU A 39 7.72 52.80 31.48
N ILE A 40 8.76 53.61 31.73
CA ILE A 40 9.72 53.37 32.81
C ILE A 40 9.07 53.74 34.14
N SER A 41 9.16 52.82 35.10
CA SER A 41 8.63 52.97 36.45
C SER A 41 9.61 52.33 37.44
N ASP A 42 9.43 52.59 38.75
CA ASP A 42 10.27 52.02 39.81
C ASP A 42 10.32 50.48 39.80
N LYS A 43 9.31 49.83 39.20
CA LYS A 43 9.25 48.36 39.03
C LYS A 43 9.79 47.86 37.68
N THR A 44 9.99 48.74 36.71
CA THR A 44 10.46 48.44 35.34
C THR A 44 11.58 49.40 34.96
N PRO A 45 12.78 49.22 35.55
CA PRO A 45 13.90 50.16 35.34
C PRO A 45 14.46 50.13 33.91
N VAL A 46 14.09 49.11 33.11
CA VAL A 46 14.49 48.95 31.71
C VAL A 46 13.25 48.66 30.86
N VAL A 47 13.10 49.41 29.77
CA VAL A 47 12.05 49.21 28.77
C VAL A 47 12.72 48.94 27.43
N THR A 48 12.28 47.88 26.74
CA THR A 48 12.77 47.54 25.39
C THR A 48 11.69 47.78 24.37
N ILE A 49 11.99 48.55 23.32
CA ILE A 49 11.06 48.86 22.24
C ILE A 49 11.69 48.41 20.91
N PRO A 50 11.01 47.55 20.13
CA PRO A 50 11.47 47.19 18.79
C PRO A 50 11.28 48.38 17.85
N ARG A 51 12.37 48.90 17.29
CA ARG A 51 12.32 50.04 16.36
C ARG A 51 11.99 49.58 14.94
N ASN A 52 12.50 48.41 14.55
CA ASN A 52 12.19 47.72 13.30
C ASN A 52 12.55 46.21 13.40
N THR A 53 12.61 45.51 12.27
CA THR A 53 13.01 44.09 12.19
C THR A 53 14.48 43.87 12.58
N ASP A 54 15.32 44.91 12.51
CA ASP A 54 16.77 44.80 12.57
C ASP A 54 17.37 45.39 13.85
N ILE A 55 16.64 46.24 14.57
CA ILE A 55 17.12 47.00 15.72
C ILE A 55 16.08 46.94 16.83
N ILE A 56 16.54 46.57 18.02
CA ILE A 56 15.80 46.74 19.28
C ILE A 56 16.52 47.79 20.12
N SER A 57 15.77 48.74 20.65
CA SER A 57 16.29 49.82 21.49
C SER A 57 15.90 49.55 22.94
N GLY A 58 16.88 49.51 23.84
CA GLY A 58 16.67 49.45 25.28
C GLY A 58 16.83 50.84 25.89
N TYR A 59 15.93 51.21 26.79
CA TYR A 59 15.94 52.49 27.51
C TYR A 59 15.99 52.21 29.00
N MET A 60 16.89 52.87 29.70
CA MET A 60 17.04 52.78 31.14
C MET A 60 17.06 54.17 31.74
N LEU A 61 16.26 54.40 32.78
CA LEU A 61 16.32 55.63 33.54
C LEU A 61 17.41 55.50 34.61
N GLN A 62 18.33 56.45 34.60
CA GLN A 62 19.38 56.59 35.59
C GLN A 62 19.05 57.76 36.51
N ASN A 63 18.85 57.43 37.79
CA ASN A 63 18.65 58.43 38.83
C ASN A 63 19.99 59.06 39.24
N ASP A 64 19.94 60.32 39.65
CA ASP A 64 21.06 61.02 40.29
C ASP A 64 21.37 60.42 41.67
N ILE A 65 22.51 60.78 42.27
CA ILE A 65 22.91 60.40 43.64
C ILE A 65 21.88 60.80 44.71
N GLN A 66 20.99 61.75 44.37
CA GLN A 66 19.87 62.22 45.19
C GLN A 66 18.55 61.50 44.89
N GLN A 67 18.54 60.42 44.08
CA GLN A 67 17.34 59.67 43.65
C GLN A 67 16.37 60.44 42.74
N ASN A 68 16.78 61.57 42.17
CA ASN A 68 15.98 62.29 41.18
C ASN A 68 16.19 61.73 39.77
N PRO A 69 15.17 61.68 38.90
CA PRO A 69 15.29 61.19 37.53
C PRO A 69 16.19 62.12 36.70
N GLY A 70 17.41 61.67 36.40
CA GLY A 70 18.44 62.52 35.80
C GLY A 70 18.64 62.30 34.30
N LEU A 71 18.88 61.05 33.89
CA LEU A 71 19.31 60.73 32.53
C LEU A 71 18.62 59.47 32.01
N ILE A 72 18.25 59.44 30.74
CA ILE A 72 17.81 58.23 30.05
C ILE A 72 18.97 57.72 29.19
N LEU A 73 19.42 56.51 29.49
CA LEU A 73 20.39 55.79 28.69
C LEU A 73 19.67 54.95 27.65
N LYS A 74 19.98 55.15 26.38
CA LYS A 74 19.45 54.38 25.25
C LYS A 74 20.56 53.49 24.68
N ALA A 75 20.23 52.23 24.41
CA ALA A 75 21.12 51.26 23.80
C ALA A 75 20.45 50.61 22.59
N ASP A 76 21.02 50.78 21.39
CA ASP A 76 20.54 50.14 20.16
C ASP A 76 21.30 48.82 19.89
N VAL A 77 20.56 47.72 19.80
CA VAL A 77 21.08 46.36 19.56
C VAL A 77 20.59 45.84 18.21
N LYS A 78 21.50 45.31 17.37
CA LYS A 78 21.14 44.70 16.08
C LYS A 78 20.56 43.29 16.26
N ARG A 79 19.34 43.05 15.76
CA ARG A 79 18.60 41.77 15.80
C ARG A 79 19.04 40.76 14.73
N LYS A 80 20.35 40.57 14.52
CA LYS A 80 20.89 39.61 13.53
C LYS A 80 20.35 38.18 13.73
N ILE A 81 20.17 37.77 14.98
CA ILE A 81 19.67 36.44 15.37
C ILE A 81 18.21 36.23 14.90
N PHE A 82 17.38 37.28 14.92
CA PHE A 82 15.97 37.17 14.55
C PHE A 82 15.80 36.90 13.04
N ASN A 83 16.51 37.67 12.20
CA ASN A 83 16.44 37.50 10.75
C ASN A 83 17.08 36.19 10.30
N GLN A 84 18.21 35.81 10.90
CA GLN A 84 18.86 34.53 10.59
C GLN A 84 18.02 33.34 11.08
N GLY A 85 17.31 33.50 12.21
CA GLY A 85 16.34 32.54 12.70
C GLY A 85 15.20 32.32 11.72
N MET A 86 14.67 33.37 11.10
CA MET A 86 13.57 33.28 10.13
C MET A 86 13.96 32.47 8.88
N ASN A 87 15.14 32.71 8.31
CA ASN A 87 15.61 31.95 7.16
C ASN A 87 15.85 30.47 7.52
N THR A 88 16.46 30.23 8.68
CA THR A 88 16.68 28.87 9.18
C THR A 88 15.35 28.13 9.34
N TRP A 89 14.33 28.80 9.88
CA TRP A 89 12.99 28.24 10.05
C TRP A 89 12.33 27.91 8.71
N PHE A 90 12.45 28.78 7.70
CA PHE A 90 11.92 28.53 6.37
C PHE A 90 12.59 27.32 5.70
N TYR A 91 13.93 27.26 5.71
CA TYR A 91 14.67 26.12 5.15
C TYR A 91 14.37 24.80 5.87
N PHE A 92 14.24 24.85 7.20
CA PHE A 92 13.83 23.69 8.00
C PHE A 92 12.46 23.15 7.56
N ASN A 93 11.47 24.03 7.39
CA ASN A 93 10.14 23.61 6.94
C ASN A 93 10.17 23.01 5.53
N ILE A 94 10.90 23.62 4.58
CA ILE A 94 11.07 23.08 3.23
C ILE A 94 11.71 21.69 3.29
N ALA A 95 12.76 21.51 4.09
CA ALA A 95 13.44 20.22 4.21
C ALA A 95 12.51 19.13 4.77
N VAL A 96 11.71 19.46 5.80
CA VAL A 96 10.72 18.53 6.38
C VAL A 96 9.66 18.13 5.35
N VAL A 97 9.11 19.09 4.61
CA VAL A 97 8.12 18.81 3.55
C VAL A 97 8.72 17.95 2.45
N PHE A 98 9.93 18.27 2.00
CA PHE A 98 10.62 17.50 0.96
C PHE A 98 10.86 16.05 1.38
N ILE A 99 11.38 15.82 2.60
CA ILE A 99 11.59 14.48 3.15
C ILE A 99 10.26 13.73 3.26
N GLY A 100 9.20 14.41 3.70
CA GLY A 100 7.86 13.84 3.77
C GLY A 100 7.34 13.37 2.40
N LEU A 101 7.51 14.17 1.35
CA LEU A 101 7.10 13.81 -0.01
C LEU A 101 7.87 12.60 -0.55
N VAL A 102 9.19 12.56 -0.32
CA VAL A 102 10.03 11.41 -0.71
C VAL A 102 9.57 10.14 0.00
N PHE A 103 9.30 10.24 1.30
CA PHE A 103 8.82 9.11 2.10
C PHE A 103 7.44 8.63 1.61
N ILE A 104 6.50 9.54 1.33
CA ILE A 104 5.18 9.22 0.78
C ILE A 104 5.30 8.52 -0.58
N MET A 105 6.16 9.01 -1.47
CA MET A 105 6.38 8.36 -2.77
C MET A 105 6.95 6.94 -2.60
N ALA A 106 7.93 6.78 -1.70
CA ALA A 106 8.53 5.48 -1.44
C ALA A 106 7.53 4.49 -0.82
N THR A 107 6.74 4.91 0.16
CA THR A 107 5.72 4.05 0.77
C THR A 107 4.60 3.70 -0.21
N MET A 108 4.15 4.63 -1.04
CA MET A 108 3.16 4.37 -2.09
C MET A 108 3.68 3.33 -3.10
N TYR A 109 4.93 3.45 -3.53
CA TYR A 109 5.58 2.49 -4.42
C TYR A 109 5.71 1.09 -3.78
N LEU A 110 6.14 1.03 -2.51
CA LEU A 110 6.22 -0.24 -1.78
C LEU A 110 4.84 -0.88 -1.58
N MET A 111 3.81 -0.08 -1.30
CA MET A 111 2.44 -0.57 -1.12
C MET A 111 1.87 -1.13 -2.43
N GLU A 112 2.15 -0.48 -3.57
CA GLU A 112 1.71 -0.96 -4.88
C GLU A 112 2.34 -2.31 -5.24
N THR A 113 3.65 -2.44 -4.99
CA THR A 113 4.41 -3.64 -5.36
C THR A 113 4.20 -4.80 -4.38
N SER A 114 4.13 -4.53 -3.09
CA SER A 114 4.02 -5.56 -2.05
C SER A 114 2.59 -5.99 -1.75
N VAL A 115 1.59 -5.13 -1.96
CA VAL A 115 0.20 -5.41 -1.54
C VAL A 115 -0.77 -5.32 -2.72
N LEU A 116 -0.89 -4.15 -3.35
CA LEU A 116 -2.00 -3.87 -4.27
C LEU A 116 -1.94 -4.73 -5.55
N SER A 117 -0.77 -4.84 -6.17
CA SER A 117 -0.60 -5.64 -7.40
C SER A 117 -0.83 -7.14 -7.19
N PRO A 118 -0.25 -7.78 -6.14
CA PRO A 118 -0.58 -9.16 -5.80
C PRO A 118 -2.09 -9.38 -5.55
N LEU A 119 -2.75 -8.50 -4.80
CA LEU A 119 -4.17 -8.62 -4.47
C LEU A 119 -5.06 -8.58 -5.73
N LEU A 120 -4.77 -7.68 -6.68
CA LEU A 120 -5.49 -7.61 -7.95
C LEU A 120 -5.28 -8.87 -8.81
N LYS A 121 -4.06 -9.43 -8.84
CA LYS A 121 -3.78 -10.69 -9.54
C LYS A 121 -4.55 -11.85 -8.91
N LEU A 122 -4.61 -11.92 -7.59
CA LEU A 122 -5.34 -12.94 -6.84
C LEU A 122 -6.84 -12.90 -7.16
N ILE A 123 -7.48 -11.73 -7.10
CA ILE A 123 -8.91 -11.56 -7.41
C ILE A 123 -9.20 -12.02 -8.84
N ASN A 124 -8.40 -11.57 -9.81
CA ASN A 124 -8.58 -11.95 -11.22
C ASN A 124 -8.40 -13.46 -11.44
N ALA A 125 -7.44 -14.08 -10.75
CA ALA A 125 -7.21 -15.51 -10.86
C ALA A 125 -8.38 -16.32 -10.27
N ILE A 126 -8.93 -15.92 -9.12
CA ILE A 126 -10.12 -16.55 -8.53
C ILE A 126 -11.33 -16.39 -9.46
N SER A 127 -11.56 -15.20 -10.02
CA SER A 127 -12.66 -14.97 -10.97
C SER A 127 -12.52 -15.83 -12.23
N ALA A 128 -11.31 -16.04 -12.73
CA ALA A 128 -11.06 -16.90 -13.88
C ALA A 128 -11.27 -18.40 -13.58
N ILE A 129 -11.00 -18.85 -12.34
CA ILE A 129 -11.27 -20.23 -11.92
C ILE A 129 -12.77 -20.47 -11.76
N GLY A 130 -13.52 -19.48 -11.26
CA GLY A 130 -14.97 -19.60 -11.12
C GLY A 130 -15.75 -19.56 -12.44
N GLY A 131 -15.18 -18.94 -13.48
CA GLY A 131 -15.85 -18.77 -14.79
C GLY A 131 -15.65 -19.91 -15.79
N ASN A 132 -14.63 -20.76 -15.61
CA ASN A 132 -14.29 -21.84 -16.54
C ASN A 132 -14.19 -23.17 -15.78
N ASP A 133 -14.74 -24.27 -16.31
CA ASP A 133 -14.73 -25.63 -15.72
C ASP A 133 -13.34 -26.26 -15.48
N HIS A 134 -12.26 -25.50 -15.65
CA HIS A 134 -10.89 -25.95 -15.46
C HIS A 134 -10.36 -25.60 -14.06
N VAL A 135 -10.83 -26.35 -13.06
CA VAL A 135 -10.38 -26.30 -11.64
C VAL A 135 -8.88 -26.61 -11.48
N SER A 136 -8.17 -26.99 -12.56
CA SER A 136 -6.76 -27.35 -12.55
C SER A 136 -5.80 -26.15 -12.47
N LYS A 137 -6.27 -24.91 -12.68
CA LYS A 137 -5.40 -23.74 -12.58
C LYS A 137 -5.12 -23.42 -11.11
N ARG A 138 -3.86 -23.07 -10.79
CA ARG A 138 -3.41 -22.73 -9.44
C ARG A 138 -2.92 -21.28 -9.37
N LEU A 139 -2.97 -20.72 -8.17
CA LEU A 139 -2.46 -19.40 -7.87
C LEU A 139 -0.92 -19.45 -7.78
N PRO A 140 -0.20 -18.52 -8.43
CA PRO A 140 1.24 -18.39 -8.24
C PRO A 140 1.52 -17.83 -6.84
N VAL A 141 2.36 -18.50 -6.06
CA VAL A 141 2.74 -18.02 -4.73
C VAL A 141 3.78 -16.91 -4.89
N SER A 142 3.38 -15.67 -4.62
CA SER A 142 4.13 -14.45 -4.90
C SER A 142 5.11 -14.07 -3.78
N GLY A 143 4.99 -14.66 -2.58
CA GLY A 143 5.79 -14.32 -1.41
C GLY A 143 5.83 -15.39 -0.33
N LYS A 144 6.61 -15.14 0.73
CA LYS A 144 6.61 -15.91 2.00
C LYS A 144 5.98 -15.11 3.15
N ASP A 145 5.21 -14.11 2.81
CA ASP A 145 4.45 -13.25 3.71
C ASP A 145 3.03 -13.82 3.90
N GLU A 146 2.19 -13.06 4.60
CA GLU A 146 0.80 -13.43 4.88
C GLU A 146 -0.03 -13.60 3.60
N LEU A 147 0.28 -12.85 2.53
CA LEU A 147 -0.37 -13.03 1.23
C LEU A 147 0.05 -14.34 0.57
N GLY A 148 1.33 -14.70 0.63
CA GLY A 148 1.84 -15.98 0.12
C GLY A 148 1.29 -17.19 0.88
N GLU A 149 1.12 -17.08 2.20
CA GLU A 149 0.49 -18.13 3.01
C GLU A 149 -1.00 -18.30 2.66
N LEU A 150 -1.70 -17.20 2.40
CA LEU A 150 -3.08 -17.21 1.91
C LEU A 150 -3.19 -17.86 0.52
N GLU A 151 -2.34 -17.49 -0.43
CA GLU A 151 -2.27 -18.11 -1.77
C GLU A 151 -2.05 -19.62 -1.67
N THR A 152 -1.16 -20.06 -0.78
CA THR A 152 -0.88 -21.48 -0.51
C THR A 152 -2.09 -22.20 0.07
N SER A 153 -2.77 -21.58 1.03
CA SER A 153 -3.98 -22.14 1.65
C SER A 153 -5.12 -22.29 0.64
N ILE A 154 -5.32 -21.31 -0.23
CA ILE A 154 -6.33 -21.38 -1.31
C ILE A 154 -5.98 -22.50 -2.30
N ASN A 155 -4.71 -22.64 -2.70
CA ASN A 155 -4.28 -23.75 -3.55
C ASN A 155 -4.58 -25.11 -2.91
N GLY A 156 -4.41 -25.26 -1.60
CA GLY A 156 -4.79 -26.47 -0.88
C GLY A 156 -6.30 -26.74 -0.90
N MET A 157 -7.13 -25.69 -0.81
CA MET A 157 -8.58 -25.82 -0.96
C MET A 157 -8.97 -26.23 -2.39
N LEU A 158 -8.38 -25.61 -3.40
CA LEU A 158 -8.60 -25.95 -4.81
C LEU A 158 -8.23 -27.42 -5.10
N ASP A 159 -7.20 -27.94 -4.46
CA ASP A 159 -6.77 -29.32 -4.59
C ASP A 159 -7.82 -30.31 -4.07
N ARG A 160 -8.44 -30.00 -2.92
CA ARG A 160 -9.55 -30.80 -2.37
C ARG A 160 -10.77 -30.77 -3.27
N ILE A 161 -11.12 -29.60 -3.80
CA ILE A 161 -12.25 -29.45 -4.73
C ILE A 161 -12.00 -30.28 -5.99
N GLN A 162 -10.80 -30.20 -6.57
CA GLN A 162 -10.46 -30.97 -7.76
C GLN A 162 -10.48 -32.49 -7.48
N THR A 163 -9.97 -32.92 -6.33
CA THR A 163 -9.98 -34.33 -5.94
C THR A 163 -11.40 -34.86 -5.81
N ALA A 164 -12.27 -34.14 -5.10
CA ALA A 164 -13.68 -34.50 -4.95
C ALA A 164 -14.41 -34.54 -6.32
N HIS A 165 -14.14 -33.58 -7.20
CA HIS A 165 -14.71 -33.55 -8.54
C HIS A 165 -14.27 -34.76 -9.40
N ASN A 166 -12.98 -35.12 -9.32
CA ASN A 166 -12.46 -36.30 -10.02
C ASN A 166 -13.04 -37.61 -9.48
N GLU A 167 -13.23 -37.71 -8.16
CA GLU A 167 -13.83 -38.89 -7.53
C GLU A 167 -15.27 -39.11 -8.00
N ILE A 168 -16.07 -38.03 -8.07
CA ILE A 168 -17.42 -38.07 -8.65
C ILE A 168 -17.37 -38.53 -10.12
N ARG A 169 -16.49 -37.96 -10.94
CA ARG A 169 -16.33 -38.36 -12.35
C ARG A 169 -15.94 -39.83 -12.52
N THR A 170 -15.09 -40.36 -11.64
CA THR A 170 -14.74 -41.79 -11.68
C THR A 170 -15.90 -42.69 -11.28
N LEU A 171 -16.75 -42.25 -10.35
CA LEU A 171 -17.97 -42.96 -9.96
C LEU A 171 -19.02 -42.94 -11.09
N GLU A 172 -19.15 -41.83 -11.82
CA GLU A 172 -20.02 -41.69 -13.00
C GLU A 172 -19.59 -42.59 -14.18
N GLY A 173 -18.31 -43.00 -14.24
CA GLY A 173 -17.79 -43.88 -15.30
C GLY A 173 -17.92 -45.38 -15.05
N LEU A 174 -18.39 -45.79 -13.86
CA LEU A 174 -18.52 -47.19 -13.48
C LEU A 174 -19.90 -47.73 -13.85
N ILE A 175 -19.96 -48.51 -14.93
CA ILE A 175 -21.18 -49.25 -15.31
C ILE A 175 -21.21 -50.58 -14.54
N PRO A 176 -22.12 -50.77 -13.57
CA PRO A 176 -22.19 -52.00 -12.80
C PRO A 176 -22.70 -53.15 -13.67
N ILE A 177 -21.84 -54.14 -13.92
CA ILE A 177 -22.14 -55.31 -14.74
C ILE A 177 -22.19 -56.59 -13.89
N CYS A 178 -23.19 -57.45 -14.11
CA CYS A 178 -23.30 -58.74 -13.45
C CYS A 178 -22.15 -59.64 -13.91
N SER A 179 -21.36 -60.16 -12.98
CA SER A 179 -20.20 -61.01 -13.29
C SER A 179 -20.59 -62.32 -14.00
N TYR A 180 -21.80 -62.81 -13.77
CA TYR A 180 -22.32 -64.06 -14.33
C TYR A 180 -23.00 -63.86 -15.69
N CYS A 181 -24.11 -63.11 -15.76
CA CYS A 181 -24.91 -62.97 -16.99
C CYS A 181 -24.55 -61.77 -17.86
N LYS A 182 -23.64 -60.90 -17.41
CA LYS A 182 -23.21 -59.68 -18.10
C LYS A 182 -24.27 -58.60 -18.29
N ASN A 183 -25.44 -58.70 -17.67
CA ASN A 183 -26.43 -57.61 -17.64
C ASN A 183 -25.87 -56.38 -16.90
N ILE A 184 -26.32 -55.19 -17.28
CA ILE A 184 -25.98 -53.91 -16.64
C ILE A 184 -27.10 -53.54 -15.67
N ARG A 185 -26.74 -53.01 -14.50
CA ARG A 185 -27.70 -52.41 -13.56
C ARG A 185 -27.84 -50.92 -13.84
N ASP A 186 -29.05 -50.44 -14.03
CA ASP A 186 -29.31 -49.00 -14.20
C ASP A 186 -29.39 -48.25 -12.86
N ASP A 187 -29.63 -46.93 -12.95
CA ASP A 187 -29.72 -46.01 -11.82
C ASP A 187 -30.95 -46.29 -10.93
N GLU A 188 -31.99 -46.91 -11.48
CA GLU A 188 -33.19 -47.34 -10.73
C GLU A 188 -33.00 -48.71 -10.06
N GLY A 189 -31.90 -49.41 -10.38
CA GLY A 189 -31.52 -50.69 -9.78
C GLY A 189 -32.02 -51.92 -10.55
N PHE A 190 -32.63 -51.75 -11.73
CA PHE A 190 -33.07 -52.85 -12.58
C PHE A 190 -31.92 -53.39 -13.43
N TRP A 191 -32.00 -54.69 -13.76
CA TRP A 191 -31.01 -55.36 -14.59
C TRP A 191 -31.52 -55.48 -16.03
N GLN A 192 -30.78 -54.91 -16.96
CA GLN A 192 -31.07 -54.95 -18.39
C GLN A 192 -29.88 -55.49 -19.19
N LYS A 193 -30.11 -55.95 -20.41
CA LYS A 193 -29.02 -56.44 -21.25
C LYS A 193 -28.12 -55.28 -21.71
N VAL A 194 -26.87 -55.59 -22.04
CA VAL A 194 -25.85 -54.59 -22.42
C VAL A 194 -26.23 -53.80 -23.68
N ASP A 195 -26.76 -54.51 -24.67
CA ASP A 195 -27.25 -53.95 -25.93
C ASP A 195 -28.39 -52.96 -25.71
N GLU A 196 -29.36 -53.31 -24.87
CA GLU A 196 -30.48 -52.44 -24.50
C GLU A 196 -30.00 -51.19 -23.74
N PHE A 197 -29.12 -51.38 -22.74
CA PHE A 197 -28.56 -50.28 -21.96
C PHE A 197 -27.81 -49.27 -22.84
N ILE A 198 -26.92 -49.75 -23.72
CA ILE A 198 -26.13 -48.88 -24.60
C ILE A 198 -27.03 -48.22 -25.65
N HIS A 199 -28.03 -48.92 -26.19
CA HIS A 199 -28.99 -48.34 -27.14
C HIS A 199 -29.84 -47.23 -26.50
N HIS A 200 -30.20 -47.34 -25.22
CA HIS A 200 -30.96 -46.29 -24.52
C HIS A 200 -30.09 -45.08 -24.11
N HIS A 201 -28.83 -45.31 -23.75
CA HIS A 201 -27.93 -44.24 -23.27
C HIS A 201 -27.06 -43.62 -24.37
N THR A 202 -27.09 -44.17 -25.60
CA THR A 202 -26.32 -43.68 -26.75
C THR A 202 -27.14 -43.79 -28.04
N HIS A 203 -26.68 -43.18 -29.13
CA HIS A 203 -27.29 -43.35 -30.45
C HIS A 203 -26.75 -44.56 -31.23
N ALA A 204 -26.12 -45.53 -30.56
CA ALA A 204 -25.55 -46.71 -31.20
C ALA A 204 -26.64 -47.67 -31.70
N ARG A 205 -26.45 -48.26 -32.89
CA ARG A 205 -27.29 -49.34 -33.44
C ARG A 205 -26.48 -50.63 -33.54
N PHE A 206 -27.01 -51.71 -32.99
CA PHE A 206 -26.35 -53.02 -33.00
C PHE A 206 -26.82 -53.85 -34.20
N SER A 207 -25.86 -54.43 -34.92
CA SER A 207 -26.12 -55.51 -35.88
C SER A 207 -25.76 -56.84 -35.23
N HIS A 208 -26.54 -57.88 -35.52
CA HIS A 208 -26.29 -59.22 -35.01
C HIS A 208 -25.60 -60.02 -36.10
N SER A 209 -24.26 -60.04 -36.06
CA SER A 209 -23.43 -60.93 -36.87
C SER A 209 -22.75 -61.96 -35.97
N ILE A 210 -22.42 -63.12 -36.51
CA ILE A 210 -21.60 -64.12 -35.83
C ILE A 210 -20.14 -63.93 -36.29
N CYS A 211 -19.15 -64.03 -35.41
CA CYS A 211 -17.76 -63.98 -35.87
C CYS A 211 -17.33 -65.34 -36.46
N PRO A 212 -16.32 -65.40 -37.35
CA PRO A 212 -15.86 -66.66 -37.94
C PRO A 212 -15.48 -67.73 -36.92
N GLU A 213 -14.89 -67.34 -35.79
CA GLU A 213 -14.51 -68.26 -34.71
C GLU A 213 -15.74 -68.92 -34.06
N CYS A 214 -16.77 -68.12 -33.74
CA CYS A 214 -18.01 -68.61 -33.17
C CYS A 214 -18.78 -69.46 -34.19
N ALA A 215 -18.82 -69.05 -35.46
CA ALA A 215 -19.45 -69.83 -36.52
C ALA A 215 -18.79 -71.20 -36.66
N LYS A 216 -17.45 -71.27 -36.75
CA LYS A 216 -16.71 -72.54 -36.82
C LYS A 216 -16.91 -73.43 -35.60
N LYS A 217 -17.13 -72.83 -34.42
CA LYS A 217 -17.31 -73.58 -33.17
C LYS A 217 -18.71 -74.13 -32.98
N TYR A 218 -19.74 -73.33 -33.28
CA TYR A 218 -21.14 -73.65 -32.99
C TYR A 218 -21.93 -74.12 -34.21
N PHE A 219 -21.43 -73.83 -35.41
CA PHE A 219 -21.99 -74.22 -36.70
C PHE A 219 -20.89 -74.72 -37.66
N PRO A 220 -20.02 -75.66 -37.23
CA PRO A 220 -18.89 -76.14 -38.05
C PRO A 220 -19.33 -76.70 -39.41
N GLU A 221 -20.56 -77.20 -39.50
CA GLU A 221 -21.13 -77.79 -40.72
C GLU A 221 -21.65 -76.78 -41.75
N LEU A 222 -21.83 -75.50 -41.40
CA LEU A 222 -22.48 -74.51 -42.26
C LEU A 222 -21.53 -73.60 -43.06
N ASP A 223 -20.22 -73.81 -42.98
CA ASP A 223 -19.14 -73.12 -43.71
C ASP A 223 -19.36 -71.60 -43.99
N LEU A 224 -19.89 -70.89 -43.00
CA LEU A 224 -20.48 -69.54 -43.12
C LEU A 224 -19.51 -68.43 -43.55
N TYR A 225 -18.21 -68.71 -43.64
CA TYR A 225 -17.15 -67.71 -43.91
C TYR A 225 -16.09 -68.16 -44.92
N ASN A 226 -16.17 -69.38 -45.48
CA ASN A 226 -15.23 -69.83 -46.51
C ASN A 226 -15.84 -69.68 -47.91
N GLN A 227 -16.15 -68.45 -48.31
CA GLN A 227 -16.42 -68.11 -49.71
C GLN A 227 -15.27 -67.27 -50.25
N GLU A 228 -14.19 -67.94 -50.68
CA GLU A 228 -13.23 -67.36 -51.63
C GLU A 228 -13.61 -67.64 -53.11
N GLU A 229 -14.77 -68.24 -53.41
CA GLU A 229 -15.11 -68.65 -54.79
C GLU A 229 -16.39 -68.09 -55.43
N ASP A 230 -17.23 -67.31 -54.75
CA ASP A 230 -18.48 -66.76 -55.36
C ASP A 230 -18.38 -65.28 -55.81
N MET A 231 -17.17 -64.82 -56.17
CA MET A 231 -16.98 -63.58 -56.95
C MET A 231 -16.27 -63.89 -58.28
N ALA A 232 -16.81 -64.84 -59.04
CA ALA A 232 -16.48 -65.01 -60.45
C ALA A 232 -17.73 -64.91 -61.33
N SER A 233 -17.91 -63.70 -61.89
CA SER A 233 -18.51 -63.39 -63.21
C SER A 233 -20.05 -63.27 -63.29
N PRO A 234 -20.63 -62.60 -64.33
CA PRO A 234 -20.11 -61.59 -65.28
C PRO A 234 -20.95 -60.28 -65.30
N GLU A 235 -20.39 -59.27 -65.97
CA GLU A 235 -21.04 -58.13 -66.68
C GLU A 235 -22.25 -57.38 -66.08
#